data_AF-R7SUU6-F1
#
_entry.id   AF-R7SUU6-F1
#
_cell.length_a   1.000
_cell.length_b   1.000
_cell.length_c   1.000
_cell.angle_alpha   90.00
_cell.angle_beta   90.00
_cell.angle_gamma   90.00
#
_symmetry.space_group_name_H-M   'P 1'
#
loop_
_entity.id
_entity.type
_entity.pdbx_description
1 polymer ?
#
loop_
_entity_poly.entity_id
_entity_poly.type
_entity_poly.pdbx_seq_one_letter_code
_entity_poly.pdbx_strand_id
1 'polypeptide(L)' 'MDSYPRLVKTYYWTIAAHVRWGLWAFSYVIANKENTKLYVELQGDSRTEDKEIQIHSGEGDSTNNEDQMWLIVRA' A
#
# COMPACT_ATOMS: atom_id res chain seq x y z
N MET A 1 -13.86 -34.08 19.17
CA MET A 1 -13.76 -33.29 17.93
C MET A 1 -12.71 -32.25 18.20
N ASP A 2 -11.48 -32.55 17.81
CA ASP A 2 -10.33 -31.70 18.11
C ASP A 2 -10.35 -30.47 17.20
N SER A 3 -10.51 -29.30 17.83
CA SER A 3 -10.35 -28.01 17.19
C SER A 3 -8.87 -27.80 16.86
N TYR A 4 -8.49 -28.07 15.60
CA TYR A 4 -7.20 -27.64 15.07
C TYR A 4 -7.05 -26.12 15.27
N PRO A 5 -5.93 -25.63 15.83
CA PRO A 5 -5.70 -24.20 15.94
C PRO A 5 -5.64 -23.62 14.52
N ARG A 6 -6.56 -22.71 14.19
CA ARG A 6 -6.44 -21.89 12.99
C ARG A 6 -5.11 -21.17 13.09
N LEU A 7 -4.16 -21.53 12.22
CA LEU A 7 -2.88 -20.83 12.12
C LEU A 7 -3.19 -19.35 11.93
N VAL A 8 -2.87 -18.54 12.94
CA VAL A 8 -2.97 -17.09 12.84
C VAL A 8 -1.85 -16.68 11.87
N LYS A 9 -2.19 -16.48 10.60
CA LYS A 9 -1.24 -15.95 9.64
C LYS A 9 -1.01 -14.48 9.98
N THR A 10 0.22 -14.16 10.39
CA THR A 10 0.66 -12.77 10.56
C THR A 10 1.09 -12.26 9.19
N TYR A 11 0.49 -11.15 8.76
CA TYR A 11 0.85 -10.50 7.50
C TYR A 11 1.77 -9.32 7.80
N TYR A 12 2.85 -9.21 7.03
CA TYR A 12 3.82 -8.13 7.16
C TYR A 12 3.80 -7.25 5.91
N TRP A 13 4.03 -5.96 6.14
CA TRP A 13 4.07 -4.93 5.11
C TRP A 13 5.34 -4.10 5.23
N THR A 14 5.85 -3.66 4.10
CA THR A 14 6.99 -2.74 4.00
C THR A 14 6.46 -1.36 3.68
N ILE A 15 6.84 -0.36 4.47
CA ILE A 15 6.54 1.06 4.20
C ILE A 15 7.84 1.69 3.72
N ALA A 16 7.85 2.15 2.48
CA ALA A 16 9.01 2.81 1.87
C ALA A 16 8.68 4.26 1.54
N ALA A 17 9.56 5.17 1.94
CA ALA A 17 9.45 6.57 1.55
C ALA A 17 9.83 6.71 0.07
N HIS A 18 8.96 7.35 -0.69
CA HIS A 18 9.23 7.80 -2.05
C HIS A 18 9.64 9.28 -1.99
N VAL A 19 10.81 9.59 -2.53
CA VAL A 19 11.35 10.95 -2.55
C VAL A 19 11.49 11.35 -4.02
N ARG A 20 10.62 12.26 -4.48
CA ARG A 20 10.87 12.97 -5.74
C ARG A 20 11.85 14.12 -5.48
N TRP A 21 12.93 14.15 -6.25
CA TRP A 21 13.89 15.24 -6.23
C TRP A 21 13.17 16.59 -6.45
N GLY A 22 13.25 17.48 -5.46
CA GLY A 22 12.67 18.82 -5.52
C GLY A 22 11.32 19.02 -4.81
N LEU A 23 10.68 17.96 -4.30
CA LEU A 23 9.47 18.07 -3.48
C LEU A 23 9.78 17.64 -2.04
N TRP A 24 9.43 18.51 -1.09
CA TRP A 24 9.64 18.29 0.35
C TRP A 24 8.51 17.43 0.97
N ALA A 25 7.59 16.94 0.13
CA ALA A 25 6.52 16.06 0.53
C ALA A 25 6.97 14.60 0.38
N PHE A 26 7.12 13.91 1.51
CA PHE A 26 7.31 12.47 1.52
C PHE A 26 5.97 11.79 1.25
N SER A 27 5.87 11.10 0.13
CA SER A 27 4.84 10.10 -0.11
C SER A 27 5.42 8.72 0.22
N TYR A 28 4.54 7.77 0.52
CA TYR A 28 4.94 6.42 0.90
C TYR A 28 4.26 5.41 -0.01
N VAL A 29 4.93 4.27 -0.20
CA VAL A 29 4.31 3.06 -0.74
C VAL A 29 4.23 2.01 0.34
N ILE A 30 3.13 1.26 0.33
CA ILE A 30 2.89 0.16 1.27
C ILE A 30 2.89 -1.13 0.45
N ALA A 31 3.99 -1.88 0.54
CA ALA A 31 4.22 -3.09 -0.24
C ALA A 31 4.02 -4.34 0.61
N ASN A 32 3.46 -5.39 0.03
CA ASN A 32 3.39 -6.69 0.68
C ASN A 32 4.83 -7.24 0.88
N LYS A 33 5.16 -7.69 2.10
CA LYS A 33 6.52 -8.18 2.41
C LYS A 33 6.87 -9.49 1.70
N GLU A 34 5.88 -10.37 1.48
CA GLU A 34 6.08 -11.66 0.80
C GLU A 34 6.20 -11.47 -0.72
N ASN A 35 5.52 -10.46 -1.27
CA ASN A 35 5.56 -10.12 -2.69
C ASN A 35 5.68 -8.60 -2.87
N THR A 36 6.91 -8.14 -3.08
CA THR A 36 7.24 -6.71 -3.24
C THR A 36 6.76 -6.11 -4.57
N LYS A 37 5.91 -6.81 -5.33
CA LYS A 37 5.21 -6.29 -6.50
C LYS A 37 3.72 -6.03 -6.24
N LEU A 38 3.24 -6.31 -5.03
CA LEU A 38 1.86 -6.05 -4.61
C LEU A 38 1.82 -4.86 -3.66
N TYR A 39 1.03 -3.85 -4.01
CA TYR A 39 0.96 -2.57 -3.32
C TYR A 39 -0.47 -2.25 -2.90
N VAL A 40 -0.60 -1.51 -1.80
CA VAL A 40 -1.87 -0.93 -1.37
C VAL A 40 -2.24 0.20 -2.32
N GLU A 41 -3.44 0.11 -2.89
CA GLU A 41 -3.93 0.99 -3.96
C GLU A 41 -5.35 1.46 -3.67
N LEU A 42 -5.62 2.74 -3.90
CA LEU A 42 -6.99 3.27 -3.97
C LEU A 42 -7.39 3.44 -5.44
N GLN A 43 -7.99 2.41 -6.03
CA GLN A 43 -8.28 2.39 -7.46
C GLN A 43 -9.16 3.55 -7.96
N GLY A 44 -8.60 4.33 -8.89
CA GLY A 44 -9.33 5.10 -9.90
C GLY A 44 -9.36 6.62 -9.69
N ASP A 45 -9.43 7.33 -10.82
CA ASP A 45 -9.48 8.79 -11.00
C ASP A 45 -10.62 9.53 -10.26
N SER A 46 -11.43 8.81 -9.48
CA SER A 46 -12.60 9.29 -8.78
C SER A 46 -12.38 9.13 -7.28
N ARG A 47 -11.91 10.21 -6.62
CA ARG A 47 -11.79 10.34 -5.15
C ARG A 47 -13.14 10.40 -4.43
N THR A 48 -14.13 9.68 -4.94
CA THR A 48 -15.44 9.49 -4.35
C THR A 48 -15.31 8.64 -3.09
N GLU A 49 -16.19 8.92 -2.13
CA GLU A 49 -16.29 8.17 -0.88
C GLU A 49 -16.68 6.70 -1.13
N ASP A 50 -16.53 5.87 -0.10
CA ASP A 50 -16.90 4.45 -0.07
C ASP A 50 -16.15 3.51 -1.02
N LYS A 51 -15.00 3.95 -1.55
CA LYS A 51 -14.09 3.07 -2.30
C LYS A 51 -13.25 2.19 -1.39
N GLU A 52 -13.21 0.91 -1.72
CA GLU A 52 -12.39 -0.07 -1.02
C GLU A 52 -10.91 0.09 -1.39
N ILE A 53 -10.04 0.02 -0.38
CA ILE A 53 -8.60 -0.04 -0.57
C ILE A 53 -8.24 -1.46 -1.03
N GLN A 54 -7.55 -1.56 -2.16
CA GLN A 54 -7.20 -2.82 -2.78
C GLN A 54 -5.70 -3.12 -2.66
N ILE A 55 -5.35 -4.37 -2.99
CA ILE A 55 -3.97 -4.79 -3.18
C ILE A 55 -3.81 -5.12 -4.66
N HIS A 56 -2.98 -4.38 -5.36
CA HIS A 56 -2.80 -4.53 -6.80
C HIS A 56 -1.33 -4.68 -7.18
N SER A 57 -1.06 -5.28 -8.34
CA SER A 57 0.30 -5.37 -8.85
C SER A 57 0.81 -4.00 -9.32
N GLY A 58 2.07 -3.68 -9.04
CA GLY A 58 2.66 -2.42 -9.48
C GLY A 58 4.16 -2.35 -9.30
N GLU A 59 4.67 -1.14 -9.42
CA GLU A 59 6.08 -0.81 -9.24
C GLU A 59 6.33 0.08 -8.02
N GLY A 60 5.27 0.59 -7.37
CA GLY A 60 5.40 1.49 -6.24
C GLY A 60 6.07 2.82 -6.61
N ASP A 61 5.80 3.32 -7.82
CA ASP A 61 6.29 4.62 -8.28
C ASP A 61 5.14 5.53 -8.69
N SER A 62 5.09 6.69 -8.05
CA SER A 62 4.26 7.85 -8.38
C SER A 62 4.28 8.27 -9.86
N THR A 63 5.34 7.97 -10.63
CA THR A 63 5.38 8.31 -12.07
C THR A 63 4.46 7.43 -12.91
N ASN A 64 4.22 6.20 -12.43
CA ASN A 64 3.48 5.17 -13.13
C ASN A 64 2.11 4.91 -12.50
N ASN A 65 1.94 5.18 -11.19
CA ASN A 65 0.66 5.01 -10.50
C ASN A 65 0.58 5.86 -9.21
N GLU A 66 -0.13 6.99 -9.25
CA GLU A 66 -0.37 7.83 -8.06
C GLU A 66 -1.34 7.18 -7.05
N ASP A 67 -2.19 6.26 -7.48
CA ASP A 67 -3.19 5.59 -6.64
C ASP A 67 -2.54 4.64 -5.60
N GLN A 68 -1.25 4.32 -5.78
CA GLN A 68 -0.43 3.54 -4.85
C GLN A 68 0.33 4.41 -3.83
N MET A 69 0.19 5.74 -3.91
CA MET A 69 0.92 6.67 -3.06
C MET A 69 0.09 7.11 -1.86
N TRP A 70 0.68 7.00 -0.68
CA TRP A 70 0.02 7.30 0.59
C TRP A 70 0.75 8.41 1.33
N LEU A 71 -0.01 9.33 1.93
CA LEU A 71 0.50 10.24 2.95
C LEU A 71 0.21 9.62 4.32
N ILE A 72 1.25 9.35 5.11
CA ILE A 72 1.12 8.82 6.47
C ILE A 72 1.40 9.96 7.45
N VAL A 73 0.36 10.39 8.17
CA VAL A 73 0.44 11.46 9.17
C VAL A 73 0.38 10.88 10.58
N ARG A 74 1.17 11.45 11.50
CA ARG A 74 1.07 11.12 12.92
C ARG A 74 -0.14 11.84 13.52
N ALA A 75 -1.00 11.08 14.21
CA ALA A 75 -2.13 11.60 14.99
C ALA A 75 -1.72 11.98 16.42
#